data_AF-A0A6B3P0W1-F1
#
_entry.id   AF-A0A6B3P0W1-F1
#
_cell.length_a   1.000
_cell.length_b   1.000
_cell.length_c   1.000
_cell.angle_alpha   90.00
_cell.angle_beta   90.00
_cell.angle_gamma   90.00
#
_symmetry.space_group_name_H-M   'P 1'
#
loop_
_entity.id
_entity.type
_entity.pdbx_description
1 polymer ?
#
loop_
_entity_poly.entity_id
_entity_poly.type
_entity_poly.pdbx_seq_one_letter_code
_entity_poly.pdbx_strand_id
1 'polypeptide(L)' 'GSIGFVGLVIPHAVRLLFGTCHARLLPASALGGALFLIAADILSRTLIKGQVIPVGVVTALVGAPVFALILIGRRNAR' A
#
# COMPACT_ATOMS: atom_id res chain seq x y z
N GLY A 1 -5.49 -15.16 4.27
CA GLY A 1 -4.02 -15.20 4.39
C GLY A 1 -3.54 -13.91 5.02
N SER A 2 -2.34 -13.90 5.60
CA SER A 2 -1.73 -12.68 6.13
C SER A 2 -1.34 -11.73 4.99
N ILE A 3 -1.79 -10.48 5.05
CA ILE A 3 -1.46 -9.43 4.07
C ILE A 3 -0.86 -8.26 4.87
N GLY A 4 0.41 -7.98 4.62
CA GLY A 4 1.16 -6.92 5.32
C GLY A 4 1.19 -5.61 4.55
N PHE A 5 1.54 -4.53 5.25
CA PHE A 5 1.80 -3.17 4.76
C PHE A 5 0.64 -2.36 4.17
N VAL A 6 -0.38 -2.98 3.55
CA VAL A 6 -1.51 -2.26 2.92
C VAL A 6 -2.19 -1.30 3.90
N GLY A 7 -2.55 -1.80 5.09
CA GLY A 7 -3.24 -1.02 6.12
C GLY A 7 -2.38 0.05 6.81
N LEU A 8 -1.06 0.06 6.61
CA LEU A 8 -0.16 1.09 7.13
C LEU A 8 0.17 2.13 6.07
N VAL A 9 0.50 1.68 4.86
CA VAL A 9 0.95 2.52 3.74
C VAL A 9 -0.19 3.37 3.21
N ILE A 10 -1.33 2.74 2.90
CA ILE A 10 -2.44 3.39 2.18
C ILE A 10 -3.05 4.54 3.00
N PRO A 11 -3.49 4.34 4.26
CA PRO A 11 -4.09 5.44 5.02
C PRO A 11 -3.09 6.55 5.32
N HIS A 12 -1.79 6.26 5.45
CA HIS A 12 -0.77 7.30 5.57
C HIS A 12 -0.59 8.09 4.28
N ALA A 13 -0.50 7.42 3.12
CA ALA A 13 -0.39 8.08 1.82
C ALA A 13 -1.62 8.95 1.53
N VAL A 14 -2.83 8.43 1.76
CA VAL A 14 -4.08 9.17 1.57
C VAL A 14 -4.18 10.34 2.55
N ARG A 15 -3.74 10.19 3.79
CA ARG A 15 -3.69 11.29 4.77
C ARG A 15 -2.79 12.44 4.31
N LEU A 16 -1.68 12.13 3.61
CA LEU A 16 -0.79 13.16 3.06
C LEU A 16 -1.44 13.93 1.90
N LEU A 17 -2.26 13.26 1.09
CA LEU A 17 -2.90 13.86 -0.09
C LEU A 17 -4.20 14.60 0.25
N PHE A 18 -5.03 14.07 1.16
CA PHE A 18 -6.40 14.55 1.43
C PHE A 18 -6.57 15.19 2.82
N GLY A 19 -5.53 15.20 3.66
CA GLY A 19 -5.59 15.77 5.02
C GLY A 19 -6.27 14.86 6.05
N THR A 20 -6.75 15.44 7.15
CA THR A 20 -7.20 14.72 8.36
C THR A 20 -8.71 14.51 8.46
N CYS A 21 -9.50 14.89 7.46
CA CYS A 21 -10.96 14.66 7.48
C CYS A 21 -11.28 13.17 7.35
N HIS A 22 -11.57 12.51 8.48
CA HIS A 22 -11.84 11.07 8.57
C HIS A 22 -12.96 10.60 7.63
N ALA A 23 -14.01 11.41 7.43
CA ALA A 23 -15.12 11.10 6.52
C ALA A 23 -14.69 10.93 5.05
N ARG A 24 -13.63 11.63 4.62
CA ARG A 24 -13.06 11.50 3.27
C ARG A 24 -11.89 10.52 3.24
N LEU A 25 -11.15 10.42 4.34
CA LEU A 25 -9.99 9.54 4.47
C LEU A 25 -10.39 8.06 4.43
N LEU A 26 -11.48 7.67 5.08
CA LEU A 26 -11.98 6.30 5.08
C LEU A 26 -12.31 5.78 3.66
N PRO A 27 -13.18 6.43 2.86
CA PRO A 27 -13.50 5.97 1.51
C PRO A 27 -12.29 6.06 0.58
N ALA A 28 -11.47 7.11 0.68
CA ALA A 28 -10.26 7.23 -0.14
C ALA A 28 -9.22 6.15 0.18
N SER A 29 -9.05 5.78 1.45
CA SER A 29 -8.15 4.70 1.86
C SER A 29 -8.68 3.33 1.47
N ALA A 30 -9.99 3.11 1.53
CA ALA A 30 -10.61 1.88 1.05
C ALA A 30 -10.40 1.71 -0.46
N LEU A 31 -10.65 2.75 -1.26
CA LEU A 31 -10.47 2.72 -2.71
C LEU A 31 -8.99 2.57 -3.10
N GLY A 32 -8.10 3.34 -2.48
CA GLY A 32 -6.66 3.25 -2.73
C GLY A 32 -6.10 1.88 -2.35
N GLY A 33 -6.56 1.31 -1.23
CA GLY A 33 -6.14 -0.01 -0.77
C GLY A 33 -6.66 -1.13 -1.66
N ALA A 34 -7.92 -1.04 -2.12
CA ALA A 34 -8.49 -1.98 -3.07
C ALA A 34 -7.73 -1.99 -4.40
N LEU A 35 -7.43 -0.81 -4.96
CA LEU A 35 -6.67 -0.69 -6.20
C LEU A 35 -5.26 -1.27 -6.08
N PHE A 36 -4.56 -0.95 -4.98
CA PHE A 36 -3.24 -1.48 -4.69
C PHE A 36 -3.25 -3.01 -4.56
N LEU A 37 -4.25 -3.56 -3.85
CA LEU A 37 -4.36 -4.99 -3.63
C LEU A 37 -4.64 -5.75 -4.94
N ILE A 38 -5.50 -5.22 -5.80
CA ILE A 38 -5.77 -5.80 -7.14
C ILE A 38 -4.49 -5.82 -7.98
N ALA A 39 -3.75 -4.70 -8.01
CA ALA A 39 -2.48 -4.64 -8.74
C ALA A 39 -1.45 -5.64 -8.18
N ALA A 40 -1.37 -5.76 -6.85
CA ALA A 40 -0.49 -6.73 -6.20
C ALA A 40 -0.89 -8.19 -6.49
N ASP A 41 -2.18 -8.51 -6.53
CA ASP A 41 -2.67 -9.85 -6.87
C ASP A 41 -2.34 -10.21 -8.32
N ILE A 42 -2.53 -9.27 -9.25
CA ILE A 42 -2.15 -9.45 -10.66
C ILE A 42 -0.63 -9.71 -10.76
N LEU A 43 0.21 -8.91 -10.11
CA LEU A 43 1.66 -9.12 -10.08
C LEU A 43 2.04 -10.47 -9.47
N SER A 44 1.38 -10.87 -8.39
CA SER A 44 1.62 -12.15 -7.70
C SER A 44 1.36 -13.34 -8.63
N ARG A 45 0.39 -13.22 -9.54
CA ARG A 45 0.03 -14.25 -10.51
C ARG A 45 0.91 -14.22 -11.78
N THR A 46 1.50 -13.09 -12.13
CA THR A 46 2.27 -12.92 -13.37
C THR A 46 3.78 -13.07 -13.19
N LEU A 47 4.32 -12.85 -11.98
CA LEU A 47 5.78 -12.87 -11.75
C LEU A 47 6.42 -14.26 -11.93
N ILE A 48 5.78 -15.34 -11.48
CA ILE A 48 6.32 -16.70 -11.60
C ILE A 48 5.26 -17.61 -12.22
N LYS A 49 5.47 -17.98 -13.49
CA LYS A 49 4.64 -19.00 -14.14
C LYS A 49 4.83 -20.35 -13.42
N GLY A 50 3.74 -20.87 -12.85
CA GLY A 50 3.70 -22.21 -12.23
C GLY A 50 3.81 -22.25 -10.70
N GLN A 51 4.01 -21.10 -10.02
CA GLN A 51 3.93 -21.02 -8.55
C GLN A 51 3.07 -19.85 -8.11
N VAL A 52 2.21 -20.10 -7.12
CA VAL A 52 1.39 -19.06 -6.50
C VAL A 52 2.19 -18.43 -5.37
N ILE A 53 2.76 -17.27 -5.63
CA ILE A 53 3.38 -16.45 -4.57
C ILE A 53 2.25 -15.91 -3.69
N PRO A 54 2.41 -15.88 -2.35
CA PRO A 54 1.46 -15.20 -1.48
C PRO A 54 1.47 -13.70 -1.76
N VAL A 55 0.30 -13.10 -2.03
CA VAL A 55 0.19 -11.67 -2.31
C VAL A 55 0.77 -10.79 -1.20
N GLY A 56 0.76 -11.28 0.06
CA GLY A 56 1.36 -10.60 1.21
C GLY A 56 2.87 -10.36 1.10
N VAL A 57 3.59 -11.23 0.38
CA VAL A 57 5.02 -11.06 0.11
C VAL A 57 5.22 -9.93 -0.90
N VAL A 58 4.42 -9.91 -1.97
CA VAL A 58 4.44 -8.85 -2.99
C VAL A 58 4.09 -7.50 -2.38
N THR A 59 3.04 -7.43 -1.56
CA THR A 59 2.64 -6.18 -0.90
C THR A 59 3.66 -5.71 0.12
N ALA A 60 4.38 -6.60 0.80
CA ALA A 60 5.45 -6.22 1.73
C ALA A 60 6.69 -5.69 0.98
N LEU A 61 7.11 -6.35 -0.10
CA LEU A 61 8.25 -5.93 -0.93
C LEU A 61 8.03 -4.56 -1.57
N VAL A 62 6.80 -4.25 -1.98
CA VAL A 62 6.46 -2.94 -2.56
C VAL A 62 6.11 -1.92 -1.48
N GLY A 63 5.35 -2.34 -0.45
CA GLY A 63 4.85 -1.45 0.59
C GLY A 63 5.94 -0.91 1.51
N ALA A 64 6.96 -1.72 1.85
CA ALA A 64 8.07 -1.30 2.70
C ALA A 64 8.91 -0.14 2.13
N PRO A 65 9.42 -0.21 0.87
CA PRO A 65 10.15 0.91 0.29
C PRO A 65 9.27 2.15 0.09
N VAL A 66 8.00 1.99 -0.31
CA VAL A 66 7.06 3.11 -0.42
C VAL A 66 6.86 3.79 0.94
N PHE A 67 6.68 3.00 2.01
CA PHE A 67 6.57 3.54 3.37
C PHE A 67 7.84 4.27 3.81
N ALA A 68 9.02 3.70 3.53
CA ALA A 68 10.29 4.32 3.84
C ALA A 68 10.47 5.65 3.10
N LEU A 69 10.11 5.74 1.83
CA LEU A 69 10.14 6.98 1.05
C LEU A 69 9.20 8.04 1.63
N ILE A 70 7.98 7.65 2.02
CA ILE A 70 7.04 8.55 2.72
C ILE A 70 7.67 9.08 4.01
N LEU A 71 8.32 8.22 4.80
CA LEU A 71 8.94 8.60 6.07
C LEU A 71 10.15 9.54 5.87
N ILE A 72 11.01 9.25 4.90
CA ILE A 72 12.20 10.07 4.60
C ILE A 72 11.78 11.44 4.05
N GLY A 73 10.79 11.49 3.15
CA GLY A 73 10.26 12.75 2.62
C GLY A 73 9.74 13.69 3.71
N ARG A 74 9.18 13.15 4.80
CA ARG A 74 8.78 13.95 5.97
C ARG A 74 9.96 14.51 6.76
N ARG A 75 11.13 13.87 6.70
CA ARG A 75 12.33 14.33 7.42
C ARG A 75 12.96 15.57 6.77
N ASN A 76 12.80 15.73 5.45
CA ASN A 76 13.26 16.90 4.69
C ASN A 76 12.27 18.08 4.70
N ALA A 77 11.06 17.92 5.23
CA ALA A 77 10.07 18.99 5.37
C ALA A 77 10.16 19.73 6.72
N ARG A 78 11.22 19.47 7.50
CA ARG A 78 11.61 20.19 8.72
C ARG A 78 12.97 20.82 8.50
#